data_AF-A0AAN6HZB1-F1
#
_entry.id   AF-A0AAN6HZB1-F1
#
_cell.length_a   1.000
_cell.length_b   1.000
_cell.length_c   1.000
_cell.angle_alpha   90.00
_cell.angle_beta   90.00
_cell.angle_gamma   90.00
#
_symmetry.space_group_name_H-M   'P 1'
#
loop_
_entity.id
_entity.type
_entity.pdbx_description
1 polymer ?
#
loop_
_entity_poly.entity_id
_entity_poly.type
_entity_poly.pdbx_seq_one_letter_code
_entity_poly.pdbx_strand_id
1 'polypeptide(L)'
;MVIHLGTALHNHTLTQLVRDTRIMMLPHTAINLRERNRNKLKDFVVMAGPLGISQLLIFSQNEETGSTQLRFSAMPRGPTINFKIHEYSLCKDVARYQKMPKSVSKSGPEFLNPPLLVMSGFTNPKEAEQHEKLMVTMFQNMFPPISPQNTKVSTIKRVLLLQKDKQTGLIDLRHYVIDTKLVDVSKNVKKLVKVHKKTNKKLPNLSKVDDVADIILDPYAQAGFTSDSEVEEDAVVEVKEEVAVKTKGAAEEGGKRKKAVKLTEIGPRMKLELVKIEEGVCDGKVLYHSRIKKSVKEINKLEQIHAVRRKEKERRRKEQEENIQRKKKVKISGEAESESESGEDFSE
;
A
#
# COMPACT_ATOMS: atom_id res chain seq x y z
N MET A 1 7.77 0.75 4.49
CA MET A 1 8.24 -0.45 5.21
C MET A 1 7.11 -0.97 6.10
N VAL A 2 6.95 -2.30 6.21
CA VAL A 2 5.91 -2.93 7.04
C VAL A 2 6.55 -3.94 7.98
N ILE A 3 6.36 -3.78 9.28
CA ILE A 3 6.93 -4.63 10.32
C ILE A 3 5.90 -5.04 11.38
N HIS A 4 6.18 -6.10 12.12
CA HIS A 4 5.57 -6.45 13.39
C HIS A 4 6.61 -6.47 14.53
N LEU A 5 6.19 -6.09 15.73
CA LEU A 5 7.07 -5.95 16.89
C LEU A 5 6.52 -6.63 18.13
N GLY A 6 7.44 -7.10 18.98
CA GLY A 6 7.11 -7.66 20.30
C GLY A 6 6.46 -9.03 20.21
N THR A 7 5.49 -9.29 21.10
CA THR A 7 4.78 -10.57 21.18
C THR A 7 3.98 -10.93 19.93
N ALA A 8 3.71 -9.95 19.07
CA ALA A 8 3.18 -10.14 17.73
C ALA A 8 3.99 -11.13 16.87
N LEU A 9 5.28 -11.33 17.16
CA LEU A 9 6.16 -12.27 16.45
C LEU A 9 5.80 -13.74 16.70
N HIS A 10 5.22 -14.06 17.85
CA HIS A 10 4.79 -15.43 18.17
C HIS A 10 3.48 -15.78 17.44
N ASN A 11 2.70 -14.78 17.03
CA ASN A 11 1.43 -15.02 16.36
C ASN A 11 1.62 -15.27 14.86
N HIS A 12 1.38 -16.51 14.43
CA HIS A 12 1.48 -16.90 13.03
C HIS A 12 0.47 -16.19 12.12
N THR A 13 -0.74 -15.89 12.61
CA THR A 13 -1.77 -15.21 11.80
C THR A 13 -1.37 -13.77 11.52
N LEU A 14 -0.86 -13.07 12.53
CA LEU A 14 -0.38 -11.70 12.40
C LEU A 14 0.86 -11.61 11.51
N THR A 15 1.76 -12.60 11.61
CA THR A 15 2.90 -12.73 10.70
C THR A 15 2.43 -12.90 9.25
N GLN A 16 1.35 -13.66 9.01
CA GLN A 16 0.77 -13.77 7.68
C GLN A 16 0.16 -12.43 7.23
N LEU A 17 -0.58 -11.75 8.11
CA LEU A 17 -1.19 -10.44 7.81
C LEU A 17 -0.13 -9.40 7.40
N VAL A 18 1.04 -9.42 8.05
CA VAL A 18 2.18 -8.56 7.67
C VAL A 18 2.70 -8.91 6.29
N ARG A 19 2.82 -10.20 5.95
CA ARG A 19 3.22 -10.61 4.60
C ARG A 19 2.19 -10.20 3.54
N ASP A 20 0.90 -10.35 3.86
CA ASP A 20 -0.21 -10.00 2.98
C ASP A 20 -0.25 -8.47 2.74
N THR A 21 -0.02 -7.66 3.78
CA THR A 21 0.10 -6.20 3.64
C THR A 21 1.36 -5.76 2.91
N ARG A 22 2.48 -6.47 3.04
CA ARG A 22 3.67 -6.22 2.20
C ARG A 22 3.38 -6.45 0.73
N ILE A 23 2.65 -7.52 0.39
CA ILE A 23 2.25 -7.85 -0.98
C ILE A 23 1.27 -6.79 -1.53
N MET A 24 0.32 -6.35 -0.71
CA MET A 24 -0.60 -5.28 -1.07
C MET A 24 0.13 -3.99 -1.47
N MET A 25 1.21 -3.65 -0.78
CA MET A 25 1.95 -2.38 -0.95
C MET A 25 3.12 -2.44 -1.96
N LEU A 26 3.19 -3.46 -2.80
CA LEU A 26 4.21 -3.56 -3.86
C LEU A 26 4.04 -2.47 -4.93
N PRO A 27 5.12 -2.02 -5.60
CA PRO A 27 6.51 -2.54 -5.56
C PRO A 27 7.42 -1.90 -4.50
N HIS A 28 7.07 -0.73 -3.95
CA HIS A 28 7.96 0.09 -3.10
C HIS A 28 8.08 -0.42 -1.65
N THR A 29 7.79 -1.70 -1.41
CA THR A 29 7.81 -2.31 -0.08
C THR A 29 8.87 -3.38 0.01
N ALA A 30 9.63 -3.39 1.12
CA ALA A 30 10.63 -4.41 1.40
C ALA A 30 9.97 -5.77 1.74
N ILE A 31 9.84 -6.66 0.75
CA ILE A 31 9.27 -8.01 0.93
C ILE A 31 10.15 -8.87 1.83
N ASN A 32 11.46 -8.84 1.57
CA ASN A 32 12.44 -9.75 2.15
C ASN A 32 12.89 -9.37 3.57
N LEU A 33 12.35 -8.27 4.11
CA LEU A 33 12.69 -7.84 5.47
C LEU A 33 12.22 -8.89 6.48
N ARG A 34 13.16 -9.51 7.19
CA ARG A 34 12.83 -10.53 8.21
C ARG A 34 13.05 -9.95 9.59
N GLU A 35 11.97 -9.85 10.36
CA GLU A 35 12.05 -9.44 11.75
C GLU A 35 12.50 -10.58 12.65
N ARG A 36 13.24 -10.21 13.68
CA ARG A 36 13.69 -11.10 14.76
C ARG A 36 13.28 -10.49 16.08
N ASN A 37 13.00 -11.31 17.08
CA ASN A 37 12.60 -10.87 18.43
C ASN A 37 13.62 -9.94 19.11
N ARG A 38 14.90 -10.00 18.69
CA ARG A 38 15.97 -9.13 19.20
C ARG A 38 15.89 -7.69 18.67
N ASN A 39 15.26 -7.47 17.51
CA ASN A 39 15.22 -6.15 16.87
C ASN A 39 14.28 -5.22 17.63
N LYS A 40 14.75 -4.01 17.92
CA LYS A 40 13.94 -2.97 18.54
C LYS A 40 13.44 -1.98 17.48
N LEU A 41 12.37 -1.26 17.78
CA LEU A 41 11.83 -0.22 16.90
C LEU A 41 12.90 0.80 16.49
N LYS A 42 13.79 1.17 17.41
CA LYS A 42 14.87 2.14 17.17
C LYS A 42 15.80 1.70 16.04
N ASP A 43 16.07 0.40 15.92
CA ASP A 43 16.94 -0.13 14.88
C ASP A 43 16.33 0.09 13.50
N PHE A 44 15.02 -0.12 13.37
CA PHE A 44 14.29 0.13 12.12
C PHE A 44 14.24 1.63 11.76
N VAL A 45 14.12 2.51 12.76
CA VAL A 45 14.12 3.96 12.53
C VAL A 45 15.49 4.45 12.06
N VAL A 46 16.58 3.91 12.63
CA VAL A 46 17.94 4.22 12.17
C VAL A 46 18.17 3.74 10.74
N MET A 47 17.69 2.53 10.40
CA MET A 47 17.78 1.97 9.04
C MET A 47 16.90 2.70 8.03
N ALA A 48 15.79 3.31 8.48
CA ALA A 48 14.84 4.00 7.60
C ALA A 48 15.47 5.20 6.87
N GLY A 49 16.42 5.90 7.51
CA GLY A 49 17.10 7.06 6.93
C GLY A 49 17.90 6.71 5.67
N PRO A 50 18.94 5.86 5.77
CA PRO A 50 19.77 5.45 4.62
C PRO A 50 18.99 4.77 3.50
N LEU A 51 17.91 4.04 3.82
CA LEU A 51 17.07 3.36 2.84
C LEU A 51 16.03 4.28 2.17
N GLY A 52 15.94 5.55 2.57
CA GLY A 52 14.98 6.51 2.00
C GLY A 52 13.51 6.12 2.24
N ILE A 53 13.22 5.46 3.36
CA ILE A 53 11.87 4.97 3.65
C ILE A 53 11.01 6.13 4.14
N SER A 54 9.91 6.41 3.43
CA SER A 54 8.96 7.48 3.77
C SER A 54 7.96 7.10 4.85
N GLN A 55 7.42 5.88 4.79
CA GLN A 55 6.35 5.42 5.67
C GLN A 55 6.70 4.08 6.34
N LEU A 56 6.36 3.96 7.63
CA LEU A 56 6.56 2.78 8.44
C LEU A 56 5.23 2.32 9.05
N LEU A 57 4.78 1.12 8.65
CA LEU A 57 3.63 0.44 9.23
C LEU A 57 4.13 -0.58 10.25
N ILE A 58 3.58 -0.54 11.46
CA ILE A 58 4.01 -1.38 12.58
C ILE A 58 2.77 -2.08 13.15
N PHE A 59 2.74 -3.40 13.04
CA PHE A 59 1.80 -4.24 13.75
C PHE A 59 2.33 -4.55 15.15
N SER A 60 1.50 -4.31 16.15
CA SER A 60 1.81 -4.58 17.54
C SER A 60 0.64 -5.33 18.15
N GLN A 61 0.93 -6.30 19.02
CA GLN A 61 -0.09 -6.92 19.85
C GLN A 61 0.15 -6.50 21.29
N ASN A 62 -0.91 -6.17 22.01
CA ASN A 62 -0.82 -5.92 23.45
C ASN A 62 -0.90 -7.26 24.20
N GLU A 63 -0.03 -7.46 25.18
CA GLU A 63 0.08 -8.71 25.95
C GLU A 63 -1.12 -8.90 26.88
N GLU A 64 -1.58 -7.83 27.53
CA GLU A 64 -2.63 -7.90 28.55
C GLU A 64 -4.03 -8.07 27.95
N THR A 65 -4.28 -7.41 26.81
CA THR A 65 -5.62 -7.34 26.21
C THR A 65 -5.75 -8.19 24.96
N GLY A 66 -4.65 -8.77 24.46
CA GLY A 66 -4.59 -9.49 23.19
C GLY A 66 -4.91 -8.64 21.95
N SER A 67 -5.21 -7.34 22.13
CA SER A 67 -5.68 -6.47 21.07
C SER A 67 -4.55 -6.14 20.08
N THR A 68 -4.88 -6.18 18.78
CA THR A 68 -3.92 -5.88 17.72
C THR A 68 -4.03 -4.41 17.32
N GLN A 69 -2.89 -3.74 17.23
CA GLN A 69 -2.75 -2.34 16.86
C GLN A 69 -1.89 -2.21 15.61
N LEU A 70 -2.31 -1.33 14.71
CA LEU A 70 -1.55 -0.88 13.56
C LEU A 70 -1.10 0.56 13.81
N ARG A 71 0.20 0.75 14.01
CA ARG A 71 0.81 2.08 14.09
C ARG A 71 1.35 2.46 12.72
N PHE A 72 0.91 3.59 12.21
CA PHE A 72 1.32 4.15 10.94
C PHE A 72 2.15 5.40 11.19
N SER A 73 3.40 5.39 10.75
CA SER A 73 4.40 6.41 11.08
C SER A 73 5.00 7.01 9.81
N ALA A 74 4.99 8.33 9.69
CA ALA A 74 5.77 9.02 8.65
C ALA A 74 7.20 9.24 9.13
N MET A 75 8.20 8.75 8.40
CA MET A 75 9.62 9.00 8.66
C MET A 75 10.07 10.26 7.91
N PRO A 76 11.12 10.99 8.35
CA PRO A 76 11.98 10.73 9.52
C PRO A 76 11.53 11.42 10.83
N ARG A 77 10.70 12.46 10.74
CA ARG A 77 10.26 13.28 11.90
C ARG A 77 8.78 13.10 12.24
N GLY A 78 8.06 12.36 11.41
CA GLY A 78 6.63 12.52 11.21
C GLY A 78 5.74 12.07 12.36
N PRO A 79 4.44 12.33 12.25
CA PRO A 79 3.45 11.89 13.22
C PRO A 79 3.17 10.39 13.09
N THR A 80 2.70 9.80 14.19
CA THR A 80 2.23 8.41 14.27
C THR A 80 0.75 8.34 14.54
N ILE A 81 0.02 7.67 13.66
CA ILE A 81 -1.38 7.34 13.84
C ILE A 81 -1.48 5.92 14.38
N ASN A 82 -2.17 5.73 15.49
CA ASN A 82 -2.43 4.41 16.05
C ASN A 82 -3.88 4.00 15.77
N PHE A 83 -4.02 2.92 15.01
CA PHE A 83 -5.27 2.26 14.74
C PHE A 83 -5.39 0.99 15.57
N LYS A 84 -6.56 0.77 16.17
CA LYS A 84 -6.93 -0.55 16.70
C LYS A 84 -7.57 -1.35 15.58
N ILE A 85 -7.12 -2.57 15.37
CA ILE A 85 -7.74 -3.51 14.42
C ILE A 85 -8.85 -4.25 15.18
N HIS A 86 -10.09 -4.14 14.72
CA HIS A 86 -11.23 -4.89 15.26
C HIS A 86 -11.36 -6.26 14.61
N GLU A 87 -11.39 -6.25 13.29
CA GLU A 87 -11.56 -7.43 12.46
C GLU A 87 -10.49 -7.43 11.38
N TYR A 88 -9.89 -8.58 11.13
CA TYR A 88 -9.01 -8.77 9.99
C TYR A 88 -9.28 -10.13 9.34
N SER A 89 -9.07 -10.20 8.02
CA SER A 89 -9.12 -11.44 7.26
C SER A 89 -7.89 -11.56 6.38
N LEU A 90 -7.34 -12.76 6.32
CA LEU A 90 -6.14 -13.07 5.55
C LEU A 90 -6.48 -13.26 4.06
N CYS A 91 -5.51 -13.01 3.17
CA CYS A 91 -5.73 -13.19 1.74
C CYS A 91 -6.15 -14.63 1.38
N LYS A 92 -5.62 -15.62 2.11
CA LYS A 92 -5.98 -17.04 1.91
C LYS A 92 -7.45 -17.32 2.19
N ASP A 93 -8.00 -16.71 3.22
CA ASP A 93 -9.39 -16.95 3.64
C ASP A 93 -10.34 -16.23 2.69
N VAL A 94 -9.99 -15.01 2.28
CA VAL A 94 -10.74 -14.27 1.24
C VAL A 94 -10.77 -15.05 -0.08
N ALA A 95 -9.63 -15.61 -0.50
CA ALA A 95 -9.55 -16.41 -1.71
C ALA A 95 -10.39 -17.69 -1.64
N ARG A 96 -10.50 -18.33 -0.46
CA ARG A 96 -11.35 -19.52 -0.25
C ARG A 96 -12.84 -19.16 -0.21
N TYR A 97 -13.16 -18.00 0.35
CA TYR A 97 -14.54 -17.51 0.43
C TYR A 97 -15.12 -17.16 -0.95
N GLN A 98 -14.28 -16.70 -1.87
CA GLN A 98 -14.72 -16.29 -3.20
C GLN A 98 -15.04 -17.47 -4.11
N LYS A 99 -16.20 -17.45 -4.78
CA LYS A 99 -16.59 -18.49 -5.76
C LYS A 99 -15.64 -18.60 -6.96
N MET A 100 -15.09 -17.47 -7.41
CA MET A 100 -14.11 -17.41 -8.51
C MET A 100 -12.89 -16.58 -8.08
N PRO A 101 -11.95 -17.18 -7.33
CA PRO A 101 -10.76 -16.47 -6.92
C PRO A 101 -9.81 -16.32 -8.11
N LYS A 102 -9.16 -15.17 -8.20
CA LYS A 102 -8.01 -15.02 -9.08
C LYS A 102 -6.77 -15.57 -8.41
N SER A 103 -6.06 -16.46 -9.10
CA SER A 103 -4.74 -16.91 -8.68
C SER A 103 -3.73 -15.78 -8.90
N VAL A 104 -3.66 -14.84 -7.96
CA VAL A 104 -2.68 -13.76 -8.03
C VAL A 104 -1.35 -14.29 -7.49
N SER A 105 -0.48 -14.70 -8.41
CA SER A 105 0.89 -15.09 -8.06
C SER A 105 1.66 -13.86 -7.60
N LYS A 106 2.56 -14.02 -6.62
CA LYS A 106 3.38 -12.92 -6.05
C LYS A 106 4.25 -12.21 -7.10
N SER A 107 4.61 -12.91 -8.18
CA SER A 107 5.36 -12.36 -9.32
C SER A 107 4.47 -11.90 -10.47
N GLY A 108 3.15 -11.80 -10.24
CA GLY A 108 2.20 -11.39 -11.25
C GLY A 108 2.46 -9.97 -11.74
N PRO A 109 2.15 -9.67 -13.02
CA PRO A 109 2.29 -8.34 -13.58
C PRO A 109 1.35 -7.30 -12.94
N GLU A 110 0.46 -7.72 -12.04
CA GLU A 110 -0.38 -6.88 -11.20
C GLU A 110 0.40 -6.20 -10.08
N PHE A 111 1.42 -6.86 -9.52
CA PHE A 111 2.19 -6.37 -8.38
C PHE A 111 3.37 -5.46 -8.76
N LEU A 112 3.71 -5.40 -10.06
CA LEU A 112 4.75 -4.51 -10.56
C LEU A 112 4.36 -3.03 -10.44
N ASN A 113 3.07 -2.72 -10.62
CA ASN A 113 2.56 -1.35 -10.53
C ASN A 113 1.94 -1.11 -9.15
N PRO A 114 2.08 0.09 -8.57
CA PRO A 114 1.44 0.44 -7.29
C PRO A 114 -0.10 0.42 -7.41
N PRO A 115 -0.82 0.14 -6.32
CA PRO A 115 -2.28 0.23 -6.32
C PRO A 115 -2.75 1.69 -6.28
N LEU A 116 -3.93 1.94 -6.84
CA LEU A 116 -4.62 3.22 -6.71
C LEU A 116 -5.31 3.32 -5.36
N LEU A 117 -5.19 4.48 -4.71
CA LEU A 117 -5.95 4.77 -3.49
C LEU A 117 -7.30 5.40 -3.83
N VAL A 118 -8.38 4.76 -3.38
CA VAL A 118 -9.74 5.32 -3.43
C VAL A 118 -10.19 5.54 -1.99
N MET A 119 -10.50 6.78 -1.66
CA MET A 119 -10.97 7.18 -0.34
C MET A 119 -12.46 7.52 -0.43
N SER A 120 -13.31 6.73 0.21
CA SER A 120 -14.76 6.93 0.25
C SER A 120 -15.21 7.26 1.67
N GLY A 121 -16.13 8.21 1.81
CA GLY A 121 -16.68 8.61 3.10
C GLY A 121 -15.81 9.55 3.93
N PHE A 122 -14.66 10.00 3.41
CA PHE A 122 -13.86 11.05 4.05
C PHE A 122 -14.48 12.42 3.77
N THR A 123 -14.51 13.28 4.79
CA THR A 123 -15.05 14.63 4.65
C THR A 123 -14.11 15.52 3.83
N ASN A 124 -14.68 16.53 3.17
CA ASN A 124 -13.90 17.46 2.37
C ASN A 124 -12.88 18.21 3.27
N PRO A 125 -11.64 18.41 2.80
CA PRO A 125 -10.54 18.93 3.62
C PRO A 125 -10.70 20.37 4.14
N LYS A 126 -11.79 21.05 3.74
CA LYS A 126 -12.16 22.40 4.18
C LYS A 126 -13.08 22.42 5.40
N GLU A 127 -13.90 21.39 5.62
CA GLU A 127 -14.82 21.27 6.76
C GLU A 127 -14.41 20.15 7.74
N ALA A 128 -13.44 19.32 7.35
CA ALA A 128 -12.98 18.18 8.12
C ALA A 128 -12.30 18.58 9.43
N GLU A 129 -12.47 17.76 10.46
CA GLU A 129 -11.67 17.84 11.67
C GLU A 129 -10.18 17.68 11.35
N GLN A 130 -9.31 18.41 12.06
CA GLN A 130 -7.87 18.46 11.78
C GLN A 130 -7.20 17.07 11.77
N HIS A 131 -7.72 16.13 12.55
CA HIS A 131 -7.22 14.77 12.61
C HIS A 131 -7.58 13.93 11.36
N GLU A 132 -8.74 14.16 10.74
CA GLU A 132 -9.11 13.51 9.48
C GLU A 132 -8.24 14.00 8.32
N LYS A 133 -7.99 15.32 8.26
CA LYS A 133 -7.12 15.92 7.25
C LYS A 133 -5.71 15.34 7.31
N LEU A 134 -5.17 15.17 8.53
CA LEU A 134 -3.86 14.56 8.72
C LEU A 134 -3.85 13.10 8.24
N MET A 135 -4.88 12.34 8.59
CA MET A 135 -5.03 10.95 8.17
C MET A 135 -5.11 10.81 6.64
N VAL A 136 -5.91 11.64 5.97
CA VAL A 136 -6.00 11.69 4.51
C VAL A 136 -4.65 12.02 3.89
N THR A 137 -3.96 13.02 4.42
CA THR A 137 -2.64 13.43 3.94
C THR A 137 -1.61 12.31 4.09
N MET A 138 -1.62 11.57 5.20
CA MET A 138 -0.71 10.45 5.40
C MET A 138 -1.02 9.26 4.48
N PHE A 139 -2.30 8.96 4.22
CA PHE A 139 -2.67 7.92 3.25
C PHE A 139 -2.33 8.32 1.81
N GLN A 140 -2.54 9.59 1.43
CA GLN A 140 -2.15 10.11 0.12
C GLN A 140 -0.63 10.03 -0.07
N ASN A 141 0.15 10.45 0.92
CA ASN A 141 1.61 10.41 0.89
C ASN A 141 2.19 8.98 0.94
N MET A 142 1.36 7.96 1.15
CA MET A 142 1.78 6.57 1.08
C MET A 142 1.93 6.08 -0.37
N PHE A 143 1.24 6.72 -1.30
CA PHE A 143 1.25 6.39 -2.73
C PHE A 143 1.91 7.52 -3.53
N PRO A 144 2.52 7.21 -4.68
CA PRO A 144 3.01 8.25 -5.57
C PRO A 144 1.86 9.17 -6.00
N PRO A 145 2.08 10.49 -6.07
CA PRO A 145 1.05 11.42 -6.52
C PRO A 145 0.67 11.10 -7.96
N ILE A 146 -0.63 11.02 -8.23
CA ILE A 146 -1.18 10.67 -9.54
C ILE A 146 -1.68 11.95 -10.21
N SER A 147 -1.15 12.24 -11.39
CA SER A 147 -1.68 13.27 -12.27
C SER A 147 -2.41 12.60 -13.44
N PRO A 148 -3.71 12.89 -13.65
CA PRO A 148 -4.53 12.18 -14.64
C PRO A 148 -4.00 12.32 -16.08
N GLN A 149 -3.22 13.36 -16.37
CA GLN A 149 -2.62 13.59 -17.69
C GLN A 149 -1.38 12.73 -17.97
N ASN A 150 -0.61 12.35 -16.94
CA ASN A 150 0.67 11.65 -17.11
C ASN A 150 0.53 10.12 -16.90
N THR A 151 -0.49 9.67 -16.17
CA THR A 151 -0.63 8.25 -15.83
C THR A 151 -1.34 7.46 -16.92
N LYS A 152 -0.66 6.46 -17.48
CA LYS A 152 -1.23 5.51 -18.44
C LYS A 152 -2.26 4.60 -17.76
N VAL A 153 -3.49 4.55 -18.26
CA VAL A 153 -4.57 3.71 -17.70
C VAL A 153 -4.24 2.22 -17.72
N SER A 154 -3.36 1.77 -18.62
CA SER A 154 -2.93 0.37 -18.70
C SER A 154 -2.06 -0.11 -17.53
N THR A 155 -1.42 0.80 -16.79
CA THR A 155 -0.60 0.43 -15.62
C THR A 155 -1.47 0.18 -14.39
N ILE A 156 -2.68 0.74 -14.37
CA ILE A 156 -3.62 0.62 -13.28
C ILE A 156 -4.26 -0.78 -13.30
N LYS A 157 -3.84 -1.63 -12.37
CA LYS A 157 -4.35 -3.01 -12.22
C LYS A 157 -4.92 -3.31 -10.84
N ARG A 158 -4.64 -2.47 -9.85
CA ARG A 158 -5.01 -2.68 -8.45
C ARG A 158 -5.59 -1.42 -7.83
N VAL A 159 -6.57 -1.59 -6.95
CA VAL A 159 -7.23 -0.52 -6.18
C VAL A 159 -7.26 -0.91 -4.71
N LEU A 160 -6.81 -0.01 -3.86
CA LEU A 160 -7.02 -0.01 -2.44
C LEU A 160 -8.18 0.92 -2.11
N LEU A 161 -9.28 0.35 -1.62
CA LEU A 161 -10.44 1.09 -1.16
C LEU A 161 -10.33 1.28 0.36
N LEU A 162 -10.36 2.53 0.79
CA LEU A 162 -10.59 2.92 2.18
C LEU A 162 -12.00 3.50 2.26
N GLN A 163 -12.89 2.81 2.95
CA GLN A 163 -14.25 3.28 3.21
C GLN A 163 -14.37 3.66 4.68
N LYS A 164 -14.63 4.93 4.95
CA LYS A 164 -14.95 5.39 6.30
C LYS A 164 -16.46 5.45 6.48
N ASP A 165 -16.97 4.79 7.52
CA ASP A 165 -18.33 5.03 7.98
C ASP A 165 -18.37 6.23 8.94
N LYS A 166 -19.30 7.16 8.69
CA LYS A 166 -19.44 8.40 9.46
C LYS A 166 -20.04 8.16 10.84
N GLN A 167 -20.88 7.14 10.99
CA GLN A 167 -21.58 6.87 12.25
C GLN A 167 -20.68 6.13 13.25
N THR A 168 -20.00 5.08 12.79
CA THR A 168 -19.13 4.26 13.65
C THR A 168 -17.70 4.79 13.74
N GLY A 169 -17.27 5.62 12.79
CA GLY A 169 -15.88 6.08 12.69
C GLY A 169 -14.89 4.96 12.31
N LEU A 170 -15.39 3.79 11.92
CA LEU A 170 -14.59 2.66 11.47
C LEU A 170 -14.16 2.86 10.01
N ILE A 171 -12.94 2.43 9.73
CA ILE A 171 -12.34 2.46 8.40
C ILE A 171 -12.19 1.03 7.91
N ASP A 172 -12.92 0.71 6.86
CA ASP A 172 -12.83 -0.55 6.12
C ASP A 172 -11.73 -0.41 5.06
N LEU A 173 -10.70 -1.25 5.17
CA LEU A 173 -9.63 -1.40 4.19
C LEU A 173 -9.88 -2.65 3.36
N ARG A 174 -10.03 -2.46 2.04
CA ARG A 174 -10.27 -3.54 1.06
C ARG A 174 -9.38 -3.37 -0.16
N HIS A 175 -8.89 -4.48 -0.71
CA HIS A 175 -7.98 -4.47 -1.85
C HIS A 175 -8.53 -5.32 -3.01
N TYR A 176 -8.66 -4.67 -4.16
CA TYR A 176 -9.25 -5.20 -5.38
C TYR A 176 -8.27 -5.17 -6.55
N VAL A 177 -8.40 -6.17 -7.44
CA VAL A 177 -7.83 -6.19 -8.77
C VAL A 177 -8.87 -5.73 -9.77
N ILE A 178 -8.41 -4.91 -10.70
CA ILE A 178 -9.18 -4.44 -11.84
C ILE A 178 -9.02 -5.43 -12.98
N ASP A 179 -10.15 -5.92 -13.48
CA ASP A 179 -10.28 -6.65 -14.73
C ASP A 179 -11.01 -5.80 -15.76
N THR A 180 -10.32 -5.45 -16.84
CA THR A 180 -10.97 -4.79 -17.97
C THR A 180 -11.52 -5.83 -18.94
N LYS A 181 -12.83 -5.79 -19.20
CA LYS A 181 -13.50 -6.50 -20.28
C LYS A 181 -13.84 -5.50 -21.39
N LEU A 182 -13.63 -5.87 -22.65
CA LEU A 182 -14.06 -5.04 -23.79
C LEU A 182 -15.60 -5.13 -23.93
N VAL A 183 -16.30 -4.00 -24.03
CA VAL A 183 -17.78 -3.96 -24.03
C VAL A 183 -18.34 -4.09 -25.45
N ASP A 184 -17.70 -3.48 -26.44
CA ASP A 184 -18.22 -3.32 -27.80
C ASP A 184 -17.94 -4.50 -28.76
N VAL A 185 -17.74 -5.71 -28.23
CA VAL A 185 -17.35 -6.87 -29.04
C VAL A 185 -18.27 -8.05 -28.75
N SER A 186 -18.83 -8.66 -29.80
CA SER A 186 -19.70 -9.83 -29.68
C SER A 186 -18.98 -11.00 -28.98
N LYS A 187 -19.73 -11.89 -28.31
CA LYS A 187 -19.16 -13.05 -27.58
C LYS A 187 -18.29 -13.94 -28.49
N ASN A 188 -18.65 -14.04 -29.77
CA ASN A 188 -17.93 -14.84 -30.76
C ASN A 188 -16.60 -14.18 -31.14
N VAL A 189 -16.59 -12.88 -31.42
CA VAL A 189 -15.35 -12.14 -31.66
C VAL A 189 -14.46 -12.12 -30.42
N LYS A 190 -15.03 -12.02 -29.20
CA LYS A 190 -14.29 -12.18 -27.93
C LYS A 190 -13.62 -13.55 -27.81
N LYS A 191 -14.28 -14.63 -28.26
CA LYS A 191 -13.68 -15.98 -28.28
C LYS A 191 -12.56 -16.06 -29.31
N LEU A 192 -12.75 -15.51 -30.52
CA LEU A 192 -11.72 -15.46 -31.56
C LEU A 192 -10.46 -14.70 -31.10
N VAL A 193 -10.63 -13.51 -30.50
CA VAL A 193 -9.50 -12.74 -29.95
C VAL A 193 -8.80 -13.49 -28.81
N LYS A 194 -9.54 -14.25 -27.99
CA LYS A 194 -8.95 -15.08 -26.93
C LYS A 194 -8.18 -16.28 -27.50
N VAL A 195 -8.65 -16.89 -28.59
CA VAL A 195 -7.97 -17.99 -29.29
C VAL A 195 -6.67 -17.49 -29.92
N HIS A 196 -6.70 -16.31 -30.57
CA HIS A 196 -5.49 -15.68 -31.10
C HIS A 196 -4.39 -15.51 -30.04
N LYS A 197 -4.78 -15.19 -28.80
CA LYS A 197 -3.84 -15.05 -27.67
C LYS A 197 -3.51 -16.36 -26.95
N LYS A 198 -4.34 -17.40 -27.09
CA LYS A 198 -4.22 -18.70 -26.40
C LYS A 198 -4.75 -19.81 -27.31
N THR A 199 -3.83 -20.50 -27.98
CA THR A 199 -4.10 -21.56 -28.98
C THR A 199 -4.88 -22.77 -28.43
N ASN A 200 -4.87 -22.98 -27.10
CA ASN A 200 -5.53 -24.12 -26.45
C ASN A 200 -7.02 -23.93 -26.10
N LYS A 201 -7.68 -22.88 -26.60
CA LYS A 201 -9.11 -22.65 -26.29
C LYS A 201 -10.01 -23.08 -27.43
N LYS A 202 -11.17 -23.65 -27.08
CA LYS A 202 -12.19 -24.08 -28.05
C LYS A 202 -12.60 -22.92 -28.95
N LEU A 203 -12.52 -23.15 -30.25
CA LEU A 203 -13.01 -22.25 -31.29
C LEU A 203 -14.54 -22.06 -31.13
N PRO A 204 -15.07 -20.87 -31.41
CA PRO A 204 -16.51 -20.71 -31.56
C PRO A 204 -17.00 -21.58 -32.74
N ASN A 205 -18.20 -22.12 -32.63
CA ASN A 205 -18.82 -22.86 -33.74
C ASN A 205 -19.16 -21.86 -34.84
N LEU A 206 -18.43 -21.95 -35.96
CA LEU A 206 -18.62 -21.11 -37.15
C LEU A 206 -19.49 -21.80 -38.22
N SER A 207 -19.99 -23.00 -37.95
CA SER A 207 -20.72 -23.83 -38.93
C SER A 207 -22.07 -23.25 -39.38
N LYS A 208 -22.52 -22.14 -38.81
CA LYS A 208 -23.81 -21.49 -39.10
C LYS A 208 -23.64 -20.13 -39.76
N VAL A 209 -22.41 -19.74 -40.08
CA VAL A 209 -22.07 -18.39 -40.50
C VAL A 209 -21.29 -18.46 -41.80
N ASP A 210 -21.82 -17.81 -42.84
CA ASP A 210 -21.23 -17.81 -44.18
C ASP A 210 -20.31 -16.59 -44.39
N ASP A 211 -20.61 -15.44 -43.77
CA ASP A 211 -19.78 -14.22 -43.85
C ASP A 211 -19.32 -13.70 -42.47
N VAL A 212 -18.17 -13.01 -42.44
CA VAL A 212 -17.62 -12.34 -41.25
C VAL A 212 -18.57 -11.23 -40.76
N ALA A 213 -19.28 -10.60 -41.69
CA ALA A 213 -20.30 -9.58 -41.40
C ALA A 213 -21.39 -10.14 -40.48
N ASP A 214 -21.85 -11.37 -40.70
CA ASP A 214 -22.87 -12.01 -39.88
C ASP A 214 -22.38 -12.20 -38.43
N ILE A 215 -21.10 -12.51 -38.20
CA ILE A 215 -20.56 -12.67 -36.83
C ILE A 215 -20.56 -11.35 -36.04
N ILE A 216 -20.45 -10.23 -36.74
CA ILE A 216 -20.34 -8.87 -36.16
C ILE A 216 -21.72 -8.23 -36.04
N LEU A 217 -22.59 -8.42 -37.03
CA LEU A 217 -23.87 -7.76 -37.18
C LEU A 217 -25.07 -8.60 -36.73
N ASP A 218 -24.89 -9.88 -36.36
CA ASP A 218 -25.99 -10.75 -35.93
C ASP A 218 -26.79 -10.13 -34.75
N PRO A 219 -28.07 -9.75 -34.96
CA PRO A 219 -28.92 -9.18 -33.92
C PRO A 219 -29.13 -10.12 -32.72
N TYR A 220 -29.04 -11.44 -32.93
CA TYR A 220 -29.14 -12.44 -31.87
C TYR A 220 -27.84 -12.56 -31.05
N ALA A 221 -26.69 -12.16 -31.60
CA ALA A 221 -25.45 -12.04 -30.84
C ALA A 221 -25.48 -10.86 -29.86
N GLN A 222 -26.30 -9.84 -30.15
CA GLN A 222 -26.57 -8.70 -29.27
C GLN A 222 -27.59 -9.02 -28.17
N ALA A 223 -28.54 -9.93 -28.42
CA ALA A 223 -29.40 -10.51 -27.37
C ALA A 223 -28.62 -11.37 -26.36
N GLY A 224 -27.42 -11.85 -26.73
CA GLY A 224 -26.51 -12.58 -25.85
C GLY A 224 -25.85 -11.74 -24.75
N PHE A 225 -26.09 -10.43 -24.68
CA PHE A 225 -25.60 -9.57 -23.60
C PHE A 225 -26.31 -9.83 -22.25
N THR A 226 -27.49 -10.44 -22.25
CA THR A 226 -28.34 -10.61 -21.05
C THR A 226 -27.92 -11.76 -20.13
N SER A 227 -27.14 -12.73 -20.62
CA SER A 227 -26.94 -14.02 -19.93
C SER A 227 -25.67 -14.09 -19.05
N ASP A 228 -24.80 -13.09 -19.05
CA ASP A 228 -23.55 -13.11 -18.28
C ASP A 228 -23.45 -11.88 -17.37
N SER A 229 -24.40 -11.77 -16.44
CA SER A 229 -24.54 -10.75 -15.38
C SER A 229 -24.46 -9.31 -15.89
N GLU A 230 -25.61 -8.63 -15.91
CA GLU A 230 -25.75 -7.19 -16.18
C GLU A 230 -24.49 -6.42 -15.78
N VAL A 231 -23.72 -6.03 -16.80
CA VAL A 231 -22.70 -5.01 -16.61
C VAL A 231 -23.51 -3.73 -16.50
N GLU A 232 -23.74 -3.28 -15.27
CA GLU A 232 -24.36 -1.97 -15.01
C GLU A 232 -23.68 -0.93 -15.90
N GLU A 233 -24.45 -0.06 -16.55
CA GLU A 233 -23.93 0.94 -17.49
C GLU A 233 -22.87 1.84 -16.82
N ASP A 234 -22.94 2.00 -15.50
CA ASP A 234 -21.96 2.69 -14.63
C ASP A 234 -20.57 2.04 -14.60
N ALA A 235 -20.44 0.77 -14.99
CA ALA A 235 -19.16 0.06 -15.04
C ALA A 235 -18.41 0.25 -16.37
N VAL A 236 -19.00 0.94 -17.34
CA VAL A 236 -18.45 1.15 -18.69
C VAL A 236 -17.63 2.44 -18.73
N VAL A 237 -16.30 2.30 -18.77
CA VAL A 237 -15.37 3.44 -18.86
C VAL A 237 -14.85 3.56 -20.29
N GLU A 238 -14.99 4.75 -20.86
CA GLU A 238 -14.35 5.10 -22.14
C GLU A 238 -12.86 5.31 -21.93
N VAL A 239 -12.04 4.42 -22.51
CA VAL A 239 -10.59 4.57 -22.47
C VAL A 239 -10.10 4.98 -23.85
N LYS A 240 -9.48 6.16 -23.93
CA LYS A 240 -8.65 6.52 -25.08
C LYS A 240 -7.36 5.71 -25.01
N GLU A 241 -7.23 4.73 -25.89
CA GLU A 241 -5.95 4.04 -26.07
C GLU A 241 -5.16 4.72 -27.19
N GLU A 242 -3.97 5.24 -26.88
CA GLU A 242 -2.97 5.56 -27.89
C GLU A 242 -2.28 4.27 -28.35
N VAL A 243 -3.03 3.38 -29.01
CA VAL A 243 -2.38 2.34 -29.81
C VAL A 243 -2.35 2.86 -31.23
N ALA A 244 -1.20 3.45 -31.61
CA ALA A 244 -0.81 3.59 -32.99
C ALA A 244 -0.65 2.16 -33.57
N VAL A 245 -1.75 1.58 -34.02
CA VAL A 245 -1.70 0.40 -34.89
C VAL A 245 -1.08 0.90 -36.18
N LYS A 246 0.20 0.59 -36.41
CA LYS A 246 0.84 0.76 -37.73
C LYS A 246 0.26 -0.27 -38.69
N THR A 247 -1.01 -0.11 -39.05
CA THR A 247 -1.59 -0.71 -40.25
C THR A 247 -1.22 0.21 -41.41
N LYS A 248 -0.48 -0.34 -42.38
CA LYS A 248 -0.22 0.35 -43.65
C LYS A 248 -1.57 0.65 -44.30
N GLY A 249 -1.95 1.93 -44.33
CA GLY A 249 -3.12 2.42 -45.06
C GLY A 249 -4.39 2.62 -44.24
N ALA A 250 -4.32 3.38 -43.13
CA ALA A 250 -5.37 4.29 -42.65
C ALA A 250 -4.95 4.78 -41.26
N ALA A 251 -4.60 6.06 -41.16
CA ALA A 251 -4.44 6.73 -39.87
C ALA A 251 -5.84 7.03 -39.32
N GLU A 252 -6.47 6.06 -38.69
CA GLU A 252 -7.63 6.33 -37.83
C GLU A 252 -7.13 6.81 -36.47
N GLU A 253 -7.61 7.99 -36.08
CA GLU A 253 -7.46 8.55 -34.74
C GLU A 253 -7.81 7.47 -33.70
N GLY A 254 -6.96 7.35 -32.66
CA GLY A 254 -7.06 6.31 -31.63
C GLY A 254 -8.50 6.08 -31.15
N GLY A 255 -9.11 5.00 -31.63
CA GLY A 255 -10.51 4.70 -31.37
C GLY A 255 -10.78 4.62 -29.87
N LYS A 256 -11.74 5.42 -29.39
CA LYS A 256 -12.28 5.32 -28.04
C LYS A 256 -12.87 3.92 -27.87
N ARG A 257 -12.27 3.08 -27.04
CA ARG A 257 -12.79 1.73 -26.75
C ARG A 257 -13.45 1.73 -25.39
N LYS A 258 -14.72 1.32 -25.33
CA LYS A 258 -15.43 1.13 -24.05
C LYS A 258 -14.92 -0.13 -23.37
N LYS A 259 -14.44 0.04 -22.13
CA LYS A 259 -13.99 -1.07 -21.27
C LYS A 259 -14.87 -1.12 -20.03
N ALA A 260 -15.46 -2.29 -19.78
CA ALA A 260 -16.13 -2.59 -18.54
C ALA A 260 -15.10 -2.98 -17.50
N VAL A 261 -15.22 -2.41 -16.32
CA VAL A 261 -14.35 -2.73 -15.18
C VAL A 261 -15.04 -3.73 -14.27
N LYS A 262 -14.42 -4.90 -14.08
CA LYS A 262 -14.81 -5.87 -13.05
C LYS A 262 -13.79 -5.83 -11.92
N LEU A 263 -14.25 -5.76 -10.69
CA LEU A 263 -13.39 -5.85 -9.50
C LEU A 263 -13.39 -7.27 -8.94
N THR A 264 -12.21 -7.78 -8.65
CA THR A 264 -12.02 -9.06 -7.94
C THR A 264 -11.20 -8.80 -6.69
N GLU A 265 -11.65 -9.29 -5.54
CA GLU A 265 -10.93 -9.07 -4.29
C GLU A 265 -9.69 -9.96 -4.15
N ILE A 266 -8.57 -9.40 -3.70
CA ILE A 266 -7.37 -10.17 -3.30
C ILE A 266 -7.34 -10.35 -1.77
N GLY A 267 -7.71 -9.30 -1.03
CA GLY A 267 -7.41 -9.14 0.40
C GLY A 267 -6.08 -8.41 0.66
N PRO A 268 -5.71 -8.16 1.93
CA PRO A 268 -6.44 -8.49 3.17
C PRO A 268 -7.63 -7.55 3.43
N ARG A 269 -8.58 -7.99 4.26
CA ARG A 269 -9.66 -7.14 4.79
C ARG A 269 -9.30 -6.69 6.19
N MET A 270 -9.48 -5.41 6.51
CA MET A 270 -9.29 -4.91 7.87
C MET A 270 -10.35 -3.88 8.23
N LYS A 271 -10.83 -3.92 9.47
CA LYS A 271 -11.59 -2.84 10.10
C LYS A 271 -10.72 -2.14 11.13
N LEU A 272 -10.48 -0.85 10.89
CA LEU A 272 -9.58 -0.02 11.69
C LEU A 272 -10.40 1.03 12.46
N GLU A 273 -10.11 1.19 13.75
CA GLU A 273 -10.60 2.30 14.58
C GLU A 273 -9.44 3.23 14.90
N LEU A 274 -9.62 4.54 14.68
CA LEU A 274 -8.64 5.55 15.08
C LEU A 274 -8.63 5.71 16.60
N VAL A 275 -7.52 5.35 17.26
CA VAL A 275 -7.40 5.47 18.72
C VAL A 275 -6.75 6.80 19.09
N LYS A 276 -5.55 7.05 18.56
CA LYS A 276 -4.75 8.22 18.92
C LYS A 276 -3.80 8.63 17.81
N ILE A 277 -3.42 9.89 17.82
CA ILE A 277 -2.39 10.49 16.97
C ILE A 277 -1.32 11.06 17.87
N GLU A 278 -0.07 10.72 17.57
CA GLU A 278 1.13 11.12 18.29
C GLU A 278 2.05 11.89 17.36
N GLU A 279 2.79 12.85 17.90
CA GLU A 279 3.88 13.54 17.22
C GLU A 279 5.14 12.64 17.23
N GLY A 280 5.92 12.64 16.16
CA GLY A 280 7.15 11.87 16.09
C GLY A 280 6.91 10.37 15.94
N VAL A 281 7.99 9.61 16.02
CA VAL A 281 7.98 8.17 15.76
C VAL A 281 7.70 7.40 17.05
N CYS A 282 6.43 7.14 17.35
CA CYS A 282 5.95 6.28 18.46
C CYS A 282 6.33 6.72 19.89
N ASP A 283 6.96 7.89 20.07
CA ASP A 283 7.61 8.29 21.32
C ASP A 283 7.35 9.77 21.69
N GLY A 284 6.45 10.46 20.99
CA GLY A 284 6.18 11.89 21.18
C GLY A 284 4.79 12.22 21.74
N LYS A 285 4.42 13.50 21.63
CA LYS A 285 3.23 14.08 22.27
C LYS A 285 1.96 13.55 21.61
N VAL A 286 0.97 13.12 22.40
CA VAL A 286 -0.34 12.76 21.87
C VAL A 286 -1.09 14.03 21.47
N LEU A 287 -1.37 14.19 20.17
CA LEU A 287 -2.11 15.32 19.60
C LEU A 287 -3.62 15.09 19.67
N TYR A 288 -4.06 13.85 19.47
CA TYR A 288 -5.47 13.48 19.45
C TYR A 288 -5.67 12.11 20.08
N HIS A 289 -6.76 11.94 20.81
CA HIS A 289 -7.20 10.65 21.33
C HIS A 289 -8.72 10.59 21.25
N SER A 290 -9.25 9.51 20.67
CA SER A 290 -10.69 9.35 20.42
C SER A 290 -11.50 9.27 21.73
N ARG A 291 -11.05 8.42 22.67
CA ARG A 291 -11.80 8.13 23.91
C ARG A 291 -11.43 9.00 25.12
N ILE A 292 -10.24 9.60 25.15
CA ILE A 292 -9.69 10.25 26.34
C ILE A 292 -9.38 11.71 26.00
N LYS A 293 -10.23 12.62 26.46
CA LYS A 293 -9.99 14.07 26.36
C LYS A 293 -9.35 14.53 27.66
N LYS A 294 -8.12 15.04 27.59
CA LYS A 294 -7.38 15.55 28.75
C LYS A 294 -7.72 17.02 29.00
N SER A 295 -7.66 17.44 30.26
CA SER A 295 -7.85 18.85 30.63
C SER A 295 -6.65 19.70 30.18
N VAL A 296 -6.88 20.99 29.89
CA VAL A 296 -5.83 21.94 29.48
C VAL A 296 -4.68 22.00 30.50
N LYS A 297 -4.99 21.92 31.80
CA LYS A 297 -3.97 21.88 32.87
C LYS A 297 -3.09 20.63 32.80
N GLU A 298 -3.65 19.49 32.45
CA GLU A 298 -2.92 18.23 32.30
C GLU A 298 -2.07 18.22 31.04
N ILE A 299 -2.58 18.80 29.95
CA ILE A 299 -1.84 18.96 28.69
C ILE A 299 -0.58 19.81 28.92
N ASN A 300 -0.70 20.93 29.65
CA ASN A 300 0.44 21.79 29.97
C ASN A 300 1.47 21.08 30.88
N LYS A 301 1.03 20.33 31.89
CA LYS A 301 1.93 19.51 32.71
C LYS A 301 2.68 18.47 31.89
N LEU A 302 1.97 17.77 31.00
CA LEU A 302 2.57 16.78 30.10
C LEU A 302 3.57 17.45 29.14
N GLU A 303 3.25 18.62 28.62
CA GLU A 303 4.13 19.39 27.74
C GLU A 303 5.42 19.81 28.44
N GLN A 304 5.34 20.25 29.70
CA GLN A 304 6.52 20.52 30.51
C GLN A 304 7.38 19.25 30.71
N ILE A 305 6.76 18.11 31.04
CA ILE A 305 7.46 16.83 31.20
C ILE A 305 8.16 16.42 29.88
N HIS A 306 7.45 16.53 28.75
CA HIS A 306 8.02 16.22 27.44
C HIS A 306 9.15 17.18 27.05
N ALA A 307 9.05 18.47 27.40
CA ALA A 307 10.09 19.45 27.15
C ALA A 307 11.35 19.16 27.96
N VAL A 308 11.21 18.81 29.25
CA VAL A 308 12.33 18.38 30.11
C VAL A 308 12.99 17.13 29.51
N ARG A 309 12.19 16.12 29.15
CA ARG A 309 12.70 14.88 28.53
C ARG A 309 13.40 15.14 27.20
N ARG A 310 12.93 16.11 26.40
CA ARG A 310 13.58 16.51 25.14
C ARG A 310 14.93 17.18 25.39
N LYS A 311 15.00 18.11 26.34
CA LYS A 311 16.25 18.76 26.76
C LYS A 311 17.28 17.75 27.27
N GLU A 312 16.86 16.79 28.09
CA GLU A 312 17.75 15.72 28.55
C GLU A 312 18.24 14.83 27.42
N LYS A 313 17.35 14.44 26.48
CA LYS A 313 17.73 13.65 25.30
C LYS A 313 18.76 14.40 24.44
N GLU A 314 18.57 15.69 24.23
CA GLU A 314 19.54 16.53 23.50
C GLU A 314 20.87 16.65 24.22
N ARG A 315 20.88 16.80 25.55
CA ARG A 315 22.12 16.82 26.35
C ARG A 315 22.87 15.49 26.22
N ARG A 316 22.18 14.36 26.40
CA ARG A 316 22.78 13.01 26.23
C ARG A 316 23.31 12.80 24.81
N ARG A 317 22.65 13.33 23.79
CA ARG A 317 23.11 13.22 22.40
C ARG A 317 24.39 14.02 22.17
N LYS A 318 24.48 15.24 22.69
CA LYS A 318 25.70 16.06 22.60
C LYS A 318 26.89 15.40 23.30
N GLU A 319 26.69 14.91 24.53
CA GLU A 319 27.71 14.16 25.27
C GLU A 319 28.17 12.91 24.50
N GLN A 320 27.24 12.19 23.85
CA GLN A 320 27.56 11.03 23.01
C GLN A 320 28.34 11.41 21.75
N GLU A 321 27.94 12.49 21.06
CA GLU A 321 28.63 12.98 19.87
C GLU A 321 30.07 13.42 20.20
N GLU A 322 30.28 14.13 21.31
CA GLU A 322 31.60 14.49 21.82
C GLU A 322 32.46 13.26 22.14
N ASN A 323 31.89 12.27 22.83
CA ASN A 323 32.59 11.03 23.16
C ASN A 323 32.96 10.21 21.93
N ILE A 324 32.08 10.15 20.92
CA ILE A 324 32.38 9.48 19.64
C ILE A 324 33.49 10.23 18.90
N GLN A 325 33.47 11.57 18.90
CA GLN A 325 34.53 12.37 18.28
C GLN A 325 35.88 12.18 18.98
N ARG A 326 35.91 12.16 20.33
CA ARG A 326 37.13 11.83 21.08
C ARG A 326 37.65 10.44 20.73
N LYS A 327 36.77 9.43 20.69
CA LYS A 327 37.16 8.06 20.30
C LYS A 327 37.67 7.98 18.86
N LYS A 328 37.08 8.74 17.93
CA LYS A 328 37.58 8.80 16.54
C LYS A 328 38.97 9.44 16.48
N LYS A 329 39.20 10.53 17.21
CA LYS A 329 40.52 11.19 17.27
C LYS A 329 41.60 10.25 17.83
N VAL A 330 41.31 9.54 18.92
CA VAL A 330 42.25 8.56 19.52
C VAL A 330 42.51 7.38 18.58
N LYS A 331 41.51 6.91 17.83
CA LYS A 331 41.72 5.86 16.83
C LYS A 331 42.62 6.33 15.68
N ILE A 332 42.40 7.54 15.17
CA ILE A 332 43.21 8.10 14.09
C ILE A 332 44.66 8.32 14.56
N SER A 333 44.87 8.80 15.79
CA SER A 333 46.24 8.94 16.33
C SER A 333 46.91 7.59 16.55
N GLY A 334 46.19 6.58 17.05
CA GLY A 334 46.75 5.23 17.22
C GLY A 334 47.01 4.50 15.90
N GLU A 335 46.19 4.70 14.86
CA GLU A 335 46.45 4.17 13.52
C GLU A 335 47.68 4.86 12.89
N ALA A 336 47.83 6.18 13.07
CA ALA A 336 49.01 6.92 12.61
C ALA A 336 50.31 6.50 13.34
N GLU A 337 50.25 6.26 14.65
CA GLU A 337 51.38 5.74 15.43
C GLU A 337 51.77 4.31 14.99
N SER A 338 50.78 3.46 14.69
CA SER A 338 51.04 2.09 14.19
C SER A 338 51.59 2.06 12.76
N GLU A 339 51.19 3.00 11.90
CA GLU A 339 51.77 3.14 10.56
C GLU A 339 53.21 3.65 10.62
N SER A 340 53.54 4.56 11.56
CA SER A 340 54.93 4.99 11.77
C SER A 340 55.84 3.88 12.30
N GLU A 341 55.39 3.05 13.24
CA GLU A 341 56.18 1.91 13.75
C GLU A 341 56.41 0.83 12.67
N SER A 342 55.41 0.58 11.80
CA SER A 342 55.56 -0.40 10.70
C SER A 342 56.46 0.08 9.55
N GLY A 343 56.77 1.37 9.48
CA GLY A 343 57.67 1.96 8.48
C GLY A 343 59.14 1.96 8.89
N GLU A 344 59.45 1.85 10.19
CA GLU A 344 60.83 1.85 10.71
C GLU A 344 61.49 0.45 10.67
N ASP A 345 60.72 -0.64 10.66
CA ASP A 345 61.22 -2.03 10.58
C ASP A 345 61.68 -2.48 9.17
N PHE A 346 61.61 -1.60 8.16
CA PHE A 346 62.10 -1.87 6.79
C PHE A 346 63.38 -1.09 6.42
N SER A 347 64.01 -0.40 7.39
CA SER A 347 65.19 0.43 7.18
C SER A 347 66.36 0.15 8.13
N GLU A 348 66.69 -1.13 8.37
CA GLU A 348 68.01 -1.56 8.86
C GLU A 348 68.63 -2.66 7.99
#